data_AF-A0A1H0ZT65-F1
#
_entry.id   AF-A0A1H0ZT65-F1
#
_cell.length_a   1.000
_cell.length_b   1.000
_cell.length_c   1.000
_cell.angle_alpha   90.00
_cell.angle_beta   90.00
_cell.angle_gamma   90.00
#
_symmetry.space_group_name_H-M   'P 1'
#
loop_
_entity.id
_entity.type
_entity.pdbx_description
1 polymer ?
#
loop_
_entity_poly.entity_id
_entity_poly.type
_entity_poly.pdbx_seq_one_letter_code
_entity_poly.pdbx_strand_id
1 'polypeptide(L)'
;MLLSHSARSVSALFTRWRFFAGLSSLPLPLSNSSPTGAPGCAETVWLVPLHEHPWYDHVRLKRVFVTDGTRHQVVLVDVRKLLACADRDNTDYVLRPVAEWHSGKVRGIREFLDPDSPRVPQMPYVTISTRRASGLLGWLGLEREGVVAFRNGQHRARYLADAGARWCPVEVHEREAGLLREMCGAADDARTAIRAVSLSKEGGV
;
A
#
# COMPACT_ATOMS: atom_id res chain seq x y z
N MET A 1 32.08 -42.61 -2.03
CA MET A 1 30.84 -42.78 -1.26
C MET A 1 31.11 -42.35 0.16
N LEU A 2 30.52 -41.25 0.63
CA LEU A 2 30.32 -40.95 2.05
C LEU A 2 29.32 -39.80 2.13
N LEU A 3 28.04 -40.18 2.10
CA LEU A 3 26.89 -39.35 2.39
C LEU A 3 26.91 -39.05 3.89
N SER A 4 27.04 -37.77 4.24
CA SER A 4 26.85 -37.29 5.60
C SER A 4 25.47 -36.65 5.68
N HIS A 5 24.46 -37.44 6.05
CA HIS A 5 23.14 -36.95 6.42
C HIS A 5 23.05 -36.93 7.94
N SER A 6 22.97 -35.73 8.51
CA SER A 6 22.70 -35.54 9.93
C SER A 6 21.46 -34.67 10.12
N ALA A 7 20.36 -35.37 10.38
CA ALA A 7 19.45 -35.22 11.51
C ALA A 7 18.61 -33.93 11.72
N ARG A 8 17.36 -34.23 12.12
CA ARG A 8 16.43 -33.50 13.02
C ARG A 8 15.52 -32.47 12.35
N SER A 9 14.21 -32.70 12.28
CA SER A 9 13.18 -32.89 13.34
C SER A 9 12.33 -31.62 13.35
N VAL A 10 11.13 -31.71 12.77
CA VAL A 10 10.15 -30.63 12.72
C VAL A 10 9.21 -30.82 13.91
N SER A 11 9.23 -29.91 14.87
CA SER A 11 8.21 -29.83 15.92
C SER A 11 8.13 -28.42 16.48
N ALA A 12 7.01 -27.75 16.19
CA ALA A 12 6.46 -26.61 16.93
C ALA A 12 4.95 -26.61 16.63
N LEU A 13 4.17 -27.34 17.44
CA LEU A 13 3.44 -26.85 18.61
C LEU A 13 2.23 -25.97 18.24
N PHE A 14 1.10 -26.65 18.03
CA PHE A 14 -0.24 -26.07 18.13
C PHE A 14 -0.54 -25.76 19.60
N THR A 15 -0.48 -24.49 20.01
CA THR A 15 -0.93 -24.09 21.34
C THR A 15 -2.43 -23.80 21.29
N ARG A 16 -3.19 -24.85 21.62
CA ARG A 16 -4.62 -24.87 21.90
C ARG A 16 -4.85 -24.21 23.26
N TRP A 17 -5.47 -23.03 23.29
CA TRP A 17 -5.97 -22.44 24.54
C TRP A 17 -7.44 -22.83 24.75
N ARG A 18 -7.69 -23.60 25.81
CA ARG A 18 -9.00 -23.78 26.45
C ARG A 18 -8.78 -23.96 27.96
N PHE A 19 -9.30 -23.02 28.76
CA PHE A 19 -9.73 -23.20 30.15
C PHE A 19 -10.93 -22.26 30.33
N PHE A 20 -12.16 -22.77 30.40
CA PHE A 20 -12.92 -23.35 31.53
C PHE A 20 -13.75 -22.33 32.32
N ALA A 21 -15.06 -22.39 32.03
CA ALA A 21 -16.26 -22.29 32.85
C ALA A 21 -16.28 -21.50 34.18
N GLY A 22 -17.35 -20.72 34.36
CA GLY A 22 -17.78 -20.24 35.67
C GLY A 22 -19.05 -19.39 35.69
N LEU A 23 -20.20 -20.06 35.79
CA LEU A 23 -21.45 -19.68 36.47
C LEU A 23 -22.48 -18.71 35.84
N SER A 24 -23.72 -19.17 36.03
CA SER A 24 -25.01 -18.74 35.51
C SER A 24 -25.51 -17.38 35.99
N SER A 25 -26.27 -16.71 35.13
CA SER A 25 -27.34 -15.78 35.55
C SER A 25 -28.48 -15.87 34.54
N LEU A 26 -29.71 -15.90 35.07
CA LEU A 26 -30.98 -16.08 34.37
C LEU A 26 -31.32 -14.90 33.43
N PRO A 27 -32.15 -15.11 32.40
CA PRO A 27 -32.39 -14.11 31.35
C PRO A 27 -33.40 -13.06 31.81
N LEU A 28 -33.00 -11.78 31.76
CA LEU A 28 -33.92 -10.65 31.72
C LEU A 28 -34.25 -10.35 30.25
N PRO A 29 -35.51 -10.06 29.88
CA PRO A 29 -35.86 -9.70 28.51
C PRO A 29 -35.42 -8.25 28.28
N LEU A 30 -34.15 -8.05 27.91
CA LEU A 30 -33.73 -6.79 27.33
C LEU A 30 -34.15 -6.77 25.87
N SER A 31 -35.11 -5.89 25.59
CA SER A 31 -35.46 -5.30 24.31
C SER A 31 -34.41 -5.55 23.23
N ASN A 32 -34.80 -6.36 22.26
CA ASN A 32 -34.08 -6.61 21.02
C ASN A 32 -33.99 -5.30 20.22
N SER A 33 -33.11 -4.40 20.65
CA SER A 33 -32.59 -3.34 19.81
C SER A 33 -31.53 -4.02 18.97
N SER A 34 -31.98 -4.70 17.90
CA SER A 34 -31.07 -5.09 16.84
C SER A 34 -30.27 -3.84 16.49
N PRO A 35 -28.93 -3.83 16.60
CA PRO A 35 -28.18 -2.70 16.09
C PRO A 35 -28.54 -2.63 14.62
N THR A 36 -29.29 -1.57 14.28
CA THR A 36 -29.57 -1.16 12.92
C THR A 36 -28.25 -1.26 12.21
N GLY A 37 -28.16 -2.18 11.25
CA GLY A 37 -26.90 -2.64 10.70
C GLY A 37 -25.99 -1.44 10.46
N ALA A 38 -24.80 -1.47 11.07
CA ALA A 38 -23.76 -0.50 10.75
C ALA A 38 -23.73 -0.42 9.22
N PRO A 39 -23.90 0.77 8.61
CA PRO A 39 -23.90 0.88 7.16
C PRO A 39 -22.65 0.18 6.69
N GLY A 40 -22.83 -0.91 5.92
CA GLY A 40 -21.70 -1.77 5.54
C GLY A 40 -20.63 -0.86 4.99
N CYS A 41 -19.48 -0.77 5.68
CA CYS A 41 -18.48 0.26 5.43
C CYS A 41 -18.18 0.29 3.94
N ALA A 42 -18.69 1.32 3.25
CA ALA A 42 -18.47 1.48 1.83
C ALA A 42 -16.95 1.61 1.64
N GLU A 43 -16.35 0.64 0.97
CA GLU A 43 -14.91 0.60 0.80
C GLU A 43 -14.50 1.79 -0.06
N THR A 44 -13.66 2.69 0.47
CA THR A 44 -13.18 3.82 -0.32
C THR A 44 -12.14 3.34 -1.31
N VAL A 45 -12.29 3.72 -2.57
CA VAL A 45 -11.40 3.37 -3.68
C VAL A 45 -10.95 4.64 -4.39
N TRP A 46 -9.68 4.70 -4.74
CA TRP A 46 -9.05 5.79 -5.48
C TRP A 46 -8.91 5.39 -6.94
N LEU A 47 -9.40 6.24 -7.83
CA LEU A 47 -9.19 6.11 -9.27
C LEU A 47 -7.92 6.88 -9.66
N VAL A 48 -6.91 6.16 -10.16
CA VAL A 48 -5.64 6.75 -10.60
C VAL A 48 -5.59 6.75 -12.12
N PRO A 49 -5.60 7.92 -12.79
CA PRO A 49 -5.60 7.99 -14.24
C PRO A 49 -4.23 7.61 -14.83
N LEU A 50 -4.27 6.92 -15.97
CA LEU A 50 -3.13 6.48 -16.76
C LEU A 50 -3.20 7.10 -18.17
N HIS A 51 -2.21 7.91 -18.51
CA HIS A 51 -2.23 8.67 -19.78
C HIS A 51 -1.50 7.94 -20.92
N GLU A 52 -0.67 6.95 -20.59
CA GLU A 52 0.21 6.27 -21.55
C GLU A 52 -0.12 4.77 -21.65
N HIS A 53 -1.26 4.34 -21.10
CA HIS A 53 -1.63 2.92 -21.00
C HIS A 53 -2.67 2.51 -22.05
N PRO A 54 -2.37 1.54 -22.93
CA PRO A 54 -3.22 1.28 -24.10
C PRO A 54 -4.46 0.42 -23.83
N TRP A 55 -4.57 -0.22 -22.66
CA TRP A 55 -5.68 -1.15 -22.36
C TRP A 55 -6.76 -0.56 -21.46
N TYR A 56 -6.42 0.42 -20.64
CA TYR A 56 -7.33 1.08 -19.71
C TYR A 56 -6.76 2.42 -19.30
N ASP A 57 -7.64 3.37 -18.99
CA ASP A 57 -7.33 4.78 -18.71
C ASP A 57 -7.17 5.09 -17.22
N HIS A 58 -7.45 4.12 -16.34
CA HIS A 58 -7.28 4.28 -14.90
C HIS A 58 -7.08 2.93 -14.20
N VAL A 59 -6.58 2.99 -12.97
CA VAL A 59 -6.58 1.85 -12.04
C VAL A 59 -7.37 2.19 -10.78
N ARG A 60 -7.83 1.14 -10.10
CA ARG A 60 -8.51 1.25 -8.80
C ARG A 60 -7.55 0.84 -7.70
N LEU A 61 -7.41 1.67 -6.67
CA LEU A 61 -6.61 1.36 -5.49
C LEU A 61 -7.44 1.51 -4.22
N LYS A 62 -7.16 0.68 -3.22
CA LYS A 62 -7.80 0.79 -1.91
C LYS A 62 -6.79 0.88 -0.78
N ARG A 63 -7.27 1.27 0.40
CA ARG A 63 -6.46 1.35 1.61
C ARG A 63 -5.86 0.01 2.01
N VAL A 64 -4.67 0.05 2.61
CA VAL A 64 -4.08 -1.13 3.29
C VAL A 64 -4.65 -1.20 4.70
N PHE A 65 -4.66 -0.05 5.39
CA PHE A 65 -5.12 0.07 6.77
C PHE A 65 -6.53 0.69 6.82
N VAL A 66 -7.53 -0.15 7.15
CA VAL A 66 -8.96 0.22 7.17
C VAL A 66 -9.57 0.24 8.58
N THR A 67 -8.87 -0.32 9.57
CA THR A 67 -9.35 -0.42 10.95
C THR A 67 -9.10 0.87 11.74
N ASP A 68 -10.06 1.21 12.59
CA ASP A 68 -9.93 2.29 13.56
C ASP A 68 -8.70 2.08 14.45
N GLY A 69 -7.97 3.17 14.72
CA GLY A 69 -6.73 3.15 15.50
C GLY A 69 -5.45 2.92 14.69
N THR A 70 -5.55 2.63 13.38
CA THR A 70 -4.38 2.65 12.50
C THR A 70 -3.91 4.09 12.29
N ARG A 71 -2.67 4.37 12.69
CA ARG A 71 -2.05 5.70 12.60
C ARG A 71 -1.46 5.97 11.21
N HIS A 72 -2.20 5.58 10.18
CA HIS A 72 -1.79 5.69 8.79
C HIS A 72 -2.72 6.62 8.03
N GLN A 73 -2.12 7.47 7.21
CA GLN A 73 -2.82 8.44 6.38
C GLN A 73 -2.51 8.17 4.91
N VAL A 74 -3.47 8.49 4.04
CA VAL A 74 -3.26 8.52 2.60
C VAL A 74 -2.70 9.89 2.22
N VAL A 75 -1.58 9.88 1.50
CA VAL A 75 -0.96 11.07 0.92
C VAL A 75 -0.95 10.91 -0.60
N LEU A 76 -1.42 11.92 -1.32
CA LEU A 76 -1.24 11.99 -2.77
C LEU A 76 0.17 12.46 -3.07
N VAL A 77 0.91 11.66 -3.83
CA VAL A 77 2.31 11.93 -4.18
C VAL A 77 2.50 12.01 -5.70
N ASP A 78 3.53 12.77 -6.10
CA ASP A 78 4.17 12.61 -7.39
C ASP A 78 4.88 11.25 -7.44
N VAL A 79 4.40 10.36 -8.31
CA VAL A 79 4.94 9.00 -8.37
C VAL A 79 6.41 8.97 -8.80
N ARG A 80 6.84 9.93 -9.64
CA ARG A 80 8.24 10.01 -10.10
C ARG A 80 9.13 10.51 -8.96
N LYS A 81 8.70 11.50 -8.17
CA LYS A 81 9.44 11.93 -6.97
C LYS A 81 9.52 10.82 -5.93
N LEU A 82 8.43 10.06 -5.73
CA LEU A 82 8.40 8.91 -4.83
C LEU A 82 9.45 7.87 -5.24
N LEU A 83 9.48 7.48 -6.51
CA LEU A 83 10.45 6.50 -7.03
C LEU A 83 11.88 7.03 -6.97
N ALA A 84 12.10 8.31 -7.26
CA ALA A 84 13.43 8.92 -7.09
C ALA A 84 13.91 8.90 -5.63
N CYS A 85 13.02 9.12 -4.66
CA CYS A 85 13.35 8.96 -3.24
C CYS A 85 13.59 7.49 -2.85
N ALA A 86 12.90 6.55 -3.49
CA ALA A 86 13.07 5.13 -3.22
C ALA A 86 14.36 4.57 -3.83
N ASP A 87 14.75 5.04 -5.01
CA ASP A 87 15.97 4.60 -5.70
C ASP A 87 17.25 5.10 -5.01
N ARG A 88 17.12 6.04 -4.07
CA ARG A 88 18.19 6.43 -3.15
C ARG A 88 18.41 5.41 -2.03
N ASP A 89 17.39 4.62 -1.67
CA ASP A 89 17.55 3.62 -0.64
C ASP A 89 18.48 2.51 -1.13
N ASN A 90 19.65 2.42 -0.52
CA ASN A 90 20.68 1.43 -0.84
C ASN A 90 20.59 0.20 0.06
N THR A 91 19.60 0.14 0.95
CA THR A 91 19.36 -1.00 1.84
C THR A 91 18.45 -2.05 1.20
N ASP A 92 17.58 -1.62 0.27
CA ASP A 92 16.64 -2.48 -0.45
C ASP A 92 17.04 -2.66 -1.93
N TYR A 93 16.51 -3.71 -2.57
CA TYR A 93 16.73 -3.96 -4.00
C TYR A 93 16.08 -2.87 -4.86
N VAL A 94 16.90 -2.14 -5.61
CA VAL A 94 16.42 -1.18 -6.62
C VAL A 94 15.86 -1.94 -7.81
N LEU A 95 14.55 -1.82 -8.03
CA LEU A 95 13.91 -2.43 -9.19
C LEU A 95 14.44 -1.81 -10.49
N ARG A 96 14.70 -2.66 -11.49
CA ARG A 96 15.01 -2.20 -12.86
C ARG A 96 13.82 -1.42 -13.44
N PRO A 97 14.04 -0.53 -14.42
CA PRO A 97 12.96 0.08 -15.22
C PRO A 97 12.02 -0.98 -15.82
N VAL A 98 10.74 -0.63 -16.04
CA VAL A 98 9.72 -1.58 -16.53
C VAL A 98 10.05 -2.11 -17.92
N ALA A 99 10.66 -1.29 -18.78
CA ALA A 99 11.15 -1.69 -20.10
C ALA A 99 12.10 -2.90 -20.08
N GLU A 100 12.71 -3.19 -18.93
CA GLU A 100 13.65 -4.30 -18.76
C GLU A 100 13.04 -5.51 -18.04
N TRP A 101 11.77 -5.42 -17.66
CA TRP A 101 11.08 -6.53 -17.02
C TRP A 101 10.75 -7.61 -18.03
N HIS A 102 10.78 -8.86 -17.57
CA HIS A 102 10.26 -9.96 -18.37
C HIS A 102 8.78 -9.72 -18.73
N SER A 103 8.40 -10.00 -19.97
CA SER A 103 7.05 -9.74 -20.48
C SER A 103 5.94 -10.39 -19.64
N GLY A 104 6.20 -11.60 -19.10
CA GLY A 104 5.28 -12.26 -18.17
C GLY A 104 5.03 -11.48 -16.88
N LYS A 105 6.05 -10.76 -16.36
CA LYS A 105 5.92 -9.90 -15.18
C LYS A 105 5.09 -8.65 -15.50
N VAL A 106 5.35 -8.01 -16.64
CA VAL A 106 4.59 -6.84 -17.12
C VAL A 106 3.12 -7.21 -17.26
N ARG A 107 2.83 -8.32 -17.96
CA ARG A 107 1.47 -8.84 -18.14
C ARG A 107 0.79 -9.12 -16.80
N GLY A 108 1.48 -9.80 -15.88
CA GLY A 108 0.90 -10.13 -14.56
C GLY A 108 0.58 -8.90 -13.72
N ILE A 109 1.41 -7.84 -13.75
CA ILE A 109 1.10 -6.58 -13.06
C ILE A 109 -0.07 -5.86 -13.73
N ARG A 110 -0.10 -5.82 -15.06
CA ARG A 110 -1.20 -5.22 -15.83
C ARG A 110 -2.55 -5.86 -15.50
N GLU A 111 -2.62 -7.18 -15.51
CA GLU A 111 -3.83 -7.96 -15.17
C GLU A 111 -4.23 -7.77 -13.71
N PHE A 112 -3.24 -7.69 -12.81
CA PHE A 112 -3.50 -7.42 -11.40
C PHE A 112 -4.09 -6.02 -11.15
N LEU A 113 -3.71 -5.04 -11.96
CA LEU A 113 -4.14 -3.65 -11.86
C LEU A 113 -5.39 -3.33 -12.69
N ASP A 114 -5.89 -4.30 -13.47
CA ASP A 114 -7.03 -4.13 -14.35
C ASP A 114 -8.25 -3.58 -13.57
N PRO A 115 -8.81 -2.41 -13.97
CA PRO A 115 -9.94 -1.83 -13.27
C PRO A 115 -11.18 -2.73 -13.32
N ASP A 116 -11.34 -3.64 -14.28
CA ASP A 116 -12.49 -4.54 -14.34
C ASP A 116 -12.33 -5.78 -13.45
N SER A 117 -11.15 -5.98 -12.86
CA SER A 117 -10.90 -7.06 -11.90
C SER A 117 -11.78 -6.90 -10.65
N PRO A 118 -12.43 -7.97 -10.14
CA PRO A 118 -13.25 -7.89 -8.94
C PRO A 118 -12.44 -7.57 -7.68
N ARG A 119 -11.13 -7.85 -7.69
CA ARG A 119 -10.25 -7.59 -6.55
C ARG A 119 -9.52 -6.27 -6.75
N VAL A 120 -9.92 -5.25 -5.99
CA VAL A 120 -9.22 -3.96 -5.96
C VAL A 120 -7.85 -4.10 -5.28
N PRO A 121 -6.74 -3.79 -5.97
CA PRO A 121 -5.41 -3.75 -5.38
C PRO A 121 -5.27 -2.75 -4.24
N GLN A 122 -4.44 -3.10 -3.25
CA GLN A 122 -4.04 -2.15 -2.23
C GLN A 122 -3.04 -1.12 -2.78
N MET A 123 -3.20 0.13 -2.36
CA MET A 123 -2.25 1.20 -2.64
C MET A 123 -0.87 0.91 -2.02
N PRO A 124 0.21 1.53 -2.52
CA PRO A 124 1.52 1.38 -1.91
C PRO A 124 1.53 1.84 -0.44
N TYR A 125 2.29 1.15 0.39
CA TYR A 125 2.57 1.54 1.77
C TYR A 125 4.07 1.73 1.93
N VAL A 126 4.48 2.89 2.43
CA VAL A 126 5.89 3.28 2.52
C VAL A 126 6.23 3.84 3.90
N THR A 127 7.52 3.86 4.18
CA THR A 127 8.12 4.70 5.23
C THR A 127 9.04 5.73 4.60
N ILE A 128 9.16 6.91 5.20
CA ILE A 128 10.08 7.96 4.72
C ILE A 128 10.99 8.47 5.83
N SER A 129 12.25 8.69 5.48
CA SER A 129 13.25 9.32 6.35
C SER A 129 14.07 10.34 5.57
N THR A 130 14.90 11.13 6.27
CA THR A 130 15.90 11.99 5.63
C THR A 130 17.29 11.53 6.00
N ARG A 131 18.22 11.62 5.05
CA ARG A 131 19.65 11.44 5.29
C ARG A 131 20.44 12.58 4.66
N ARG A 132 21.73 12.68 4.99
CA ARG A 132 22.63 13.59 4.29
C ARG A 132 22.76 13.15 2.83
N ALA A 133 22.69 14.10 1.91
CA ALA A 133 22.89 13.82 0.49
C ALA A 133 24.32 13.28 0.25
N SER A 134 24.48 12.44 -0.76
CA SER A 134 25.81 12.03 -1.22
C SER A 134 26.44 13.17 -2.01
N GLY A 135 27.47 13.82 -1.44
CA GLY A 135 28.18 14.90 -2.12
C GLY A 135 28.89 15.84 -1.15
N LEU A 136 29.67 16.78 -1.68
CA LEU A 136 30.41 17.76 -0.86
C LEU A 136 29.47 18.59 0.03
N LEU A 137 28.32 19.01 -0.52
CA LEU A 137 27.32 19.80 0.22
C LEU A 137 26.61 18.98 1.30
N GLY A 138 26.35 17.70 1.04
CA GLY A 138 25.82 16.76 2.02
C GLY A 138 26.84 16.39 3.11
N TRP A 139 28.13 16.29 2.78
CA TRP A 139 29.21 16.09 3.76
C TRP A 139 29.33 17.27 4.73
N LEU A 140 29.16 18.51 4.23
CA LEU A 140 29.05 19.72 5.04
C LEU A 140 27.72 19.83 5.81
N GLY A 141 26.79 18.88 5.63
CA GLY A 141 25.49 18.84 6.31
C GLY A 141 24.49 19.89 5.82
N LEU A 142 24.76 20.53 4.69
CA LEU A 142 23.93 21.62 4.13
C LEU A 142 22.79 21.08 3.26
N GLU A 143 22.87 19.82 2.83
CA GLU A 143 21.86 19.18 1.97
C GLU A 143 21.36 17.87 2.58
N ARG A 144 20.04 17.75 2.69
CA ARG A 144 19.35 16.53 3.12
C ARG A 144 18.48 16.04 1.98
N GLU A 145 18.48 14.73 1.78
CA GLU A 145 17.63 14.07 0.80
C GLU A 145 16.64 13.13 1.51
N GLY A 146 15.48 12.96 0.88
CA GLY A 146 14.44 12.06 1.32
C GLY A 146 14.69 10.66 0.77
N VAL A 147 14.52 9.66 1.63
CA VAL A 147 14.67 8.24 1.30
C VAL A 147 13.37 7.53 1.65
N VAL A 148 12.81 6.82 0.68
CA VAL A 148 11.54 6.11 0.79
C VAL A 148 11.79 4.61 0.75
N ALA A 149 11.35 3.88 1.77
CA ALA A 149 11.36 2.43 1.76
C ALA A 149 9.93 1.89 1.51
N PHE A 150 9.77 1.04 0.51
CA PHE A 150 8.48 0.40 0.24
C PHE A 150 8.26 -0.79 1.17
N ARG A 151 7.17 -0.77 1.92
CA ARG A 151 6.68 -1.93 2.69
C ARG A 151 5.75 -2.81 1.86
N ASN A 152 5.10 -2.23 0.85
CA ASN A 152 4.34 -2.92 -0.18
C ASN A 152 4.25 -2.03 -1.43
N GLY A 153 4.10 -2.66 -2.59
CA GLY A 153 3.62 -1.98 -3.80
C GLY A 153 4.69 -1.34 -4.67
N GLN A 154 5.98 -1.61 -4.41
CA GLN A 154 7.09 -1.06 -5.22
C GLN A 154 6.94 -1.36 -6.72
N HIS A 155 6.69 -2.63 -7.08
CA HIS A 155 6.44 -3.02 -8.47
C HIS A 155 5.23 -2.27 -9.08
N ARG A 156 4.16 -2.07 -8.31
CA ARG A 156 2.96 -1.39 -8.81
C ARG A 156 3.23 0.10 -9.01
N ALA A 157 3.87 0.76 -8.06
CA ALA A 157 4.24 2.16 -8.18
C ALA A 157 5.12 2.41 -9.41
N ARG A 158 6.11 1.53 -9.66
CA ARG A 158 6.98 1.62 -10.84
C ARG A 158 6.21 1.37 -12.15
N TYR A 159 5.32 0.39 -12.18
CA TYR A 159 4.45 0.16 -13.33
C TYR A 159 3.50 1.34 -13.59
N LEU A 160 2.88 1.91 -12.55
CA LEU A 160 1.99 3.05 -12.69
C LEU A 160 2.72 4.27 -13.28
N ALA A 161 3.93 4.55 -12.81
CA ALA A 161 4.74 5.64 -13.35
C ALA A 161 5.08 5.44 -14.84
N ASP A 162 5.42 4.21 -15.23
CA ASP A 162 5.68 3.81 -16.62
C ASP A 162 4.43 3.88 -17.50
N ALA A 163 3.27 3.56 -16.92
CA ALA A 163 1.96 3.64 -17.58
C ALA A 163 1.39 5.08 -17.64
N GLY A 164 2.17 6.10 -17.29
CA GLY A 164 1.76 7.51 -17.38
C GLY A 164 0.90 8.01 -16.21
N ALA A 165 0.91 7.32 -15.05
CA ALA A 165 0.39 7.91 -13.82
C ALA A 165 1.32 9.04 -13.38
N ARG A 166 0.77 10.23 -13.16
CA ARG A 166 1.52 11.36 -12.57
C ARG A 166 1.42 11.33 -11.05
N TRP A 167 0.23 11.00 -10.55
CA TRP A 167 -0.12 11.02 -9.14
C TRP A 167 -0.44 9.62 -8.65
N CYS A 168 -0.13 9.33 -7.39
CA CYS A 168 -0.47 8.06 -6.75
C CYS A 168 -0.89 8.28 -5.29
N PRO A 169 -1.98 7.66 -4.82
CA PRO A 169 -2.28 7.61 -3.40
C PRO A 169 -1.34 6.61 -2.73
N VAL A 170 -0.71 7.02 -1.64
CA VAL A 170 0.24 6.20 -0.88
C VAL A 170 -0.09 6.29 0.60
N GLU A 171 -0.07 5.15 1.28
CA GLU A 171 -0.20 5.11 2.74
C GLU A 171 1.16 5.26 3.41
N VAL A 172 1.15 6.02 4.51
CA VAL A 172 2.32 6.30 5.34
C VAL A 172 1.86 6.51 6.78
N HIS A 173 2.76 6.28 7.74
CA HIS A 173 2.48 6.58 9.14
C HIS A 173 2.27 8.10 9.35
N GLU A 174 1.34 8.50 10.22
CA GLU A 174 0.92 9.89 10.43
C GLU A 174 2.09 10.84 10.73
N ARG A 175 3.08 10.36 11.48
CA ARG A 175 4.28 11.11 11.87
C ARG A 175 5.21 11.41 10.70
N GLU A 176 5.17 10.57 9.68
CA GLU A 176 6.00 10.67 8.48
C GLU A 176 5.26 11.38 7.33
N ALA A 177 3.93 11.55 7.45
CA ALA A 177 3.09 12.13 6.41
C ALA A 177 3.48 13.57 6.04
N GLY A 178 3.94 14.37 7.00
CA GLY A 178 4.45 15.72 6.74
C GLY A 178 5.66 15.70 5.80
N LEU A 179 6.65 14.89 6.15
CA LEU A 179 7.86 14.72 5.35
C LEU A 179 7.57 14.13 3.96
N LEU A 180 6.65 13.16 3.87
CA LEU A 180 6.27 12.60 2.56
C LEU A 180 5.64 13.66 1.65
N ARG A 181 4.79 14.55 2.19
CA ARG A 181 4.20 15.66 1.43
C ARG A 181 5.27 16.66 0.99
N GLU A 182 6.22 16.96 1.86
CA GLU A 182 7.31 17.87 1.54
C GLU A 182 8.18 17.33 0.38
N MET A 183 8.61 16.07 0.48
CA MET A 183 9.58 15.50 -0.47
C MET A 183 8.92 14.96 -1.75
N CYS A 184 7.72 14.39 -1.64
CA CYS A 184 7.06 13.67 -2.72
C CYS A 184 5.65 14.19 -3.01
N GLY A 185 5.18 15.24 -2.35
CA GLY A 185 3.80 15.73 -2.49
C GLY A 185 3.42 15.98 -3.94
N ALA A 186 2.19 15.58 -4.27
CA ALA A 186 1.57 15.92 -5.53
C ALA A 186 1.24 17.42 -5.58
N ALA A 187 1.16 17.98 -6.78
CA ALA A 187 0.68 19.35 -6.97
C ALA A 187 -0.84 19.45 -6.74
N ASP A 188 -1.37 20.67 -6.65
CA ASP A 188 -2.76 20.91 -6.22
C ASP A 188 -3.81 20.28 -7.15
N ASP A 189 -3.51 20.13 -8.44
CA ASP A 189 -4.36 19.49 -9.43
C ASP A 189 -4.57 17.98 -9.18
N ALA A 190 -3.75 17.37 -8.32
CA ALA A 190 -3.86 15.95 -7.99
C ALA A 190 -5.18 15.57 -7.31
N ARG A 191 -5.78 16.47 -6.53
CA ARG A 191 -7.08 16.21 -5.88
C ARG A 191 -8.23 16.15 -6.88
N THR A 192 -8.09 16.85 -8.00
CA THR A 192 -9.07 16.82 -9.09
C THR A 192 -8.86 15.60 -9.99
N ALA A 193 -7.60 15.21 -10.20
CA ALA A 193 -7.22 14.08 -11.03
C ALA A 193 -7.48 12.72 -10.36
N ILE A 194 -7.19 12.57 -9.06
CA ILE A 194 -7.45 11.34 -8.31
C ILE A 194 -8.75 11.48 -7.52
N ARG A 195 -9.75 10.69 -7.90
CA ARG A 195 -11.07 10.68 -7.25
C ARG A 195 -11.14 9.56 -6.22
N ALA A 196 -11.46 9.88 -4.97
CA ALA A 196 -11.87 8.91 -3.98
C ALA A 196 -13.38 8.67 -4.11
N VAL A 197 -13.78 7.42 -4.30
CA VAL A 197 -15.16 6.99 -4.51
C VAL A 197 -15.50 5.93 -3.47
N SER A 198 -16.68 6.02 -2.87
CA SER A 198 -17.19 4.99 -1.98
C SER A 198 -17.82 3.88 -2.82
N LEU A 199 -17.30 2.66 -2.72
CA LEU A 199 -17.92 1.48 -3.31
C LEU A 199 -19.07 1.03 -2.40
N SER A 200 -20.28 1.48 -2.73
CA SER A 200 -21.51 0.95 -2.13
C SER A 200 -21.71 -0.47 -2.62
N LYS A 201 -21.89 -1.40 -1.70
CA LYS A 201 -22.27 -2.78 -2.03
C LYS A 201 -23.76 -2.78 -2.42
N GLU A 202 -24.08 -2.37 -3.64
CA GLU A 202 -25.45 -2.53 -4.17
C GLU A 202 -25.76 -4.02 -4.31
N GLY A 203 -26.94 -4.39 -3.82
CA GLY A 203 -27.35 -5.76 -3.53
C GLY A 203 -27.35 -6.66 -4.75
N GLY A 204 -26.83 -7.87 -4.57
CA GLY A 204 -27.16 -8.99 -5.44
C GLY A 204 -28.64 -9.31 -5.27
N VAL A 205 -29.37 -9.29 -6.39
CA VAL A 205 -30.66 -9.96 -6.56
C VAL A 205 -30.44 -11.47 -6.55
#